data_AF-A0AAD9RBW4-F1
#
_entry.id   AF-A0AAD9RBW4-F1
#
_cell.length_a   1.000
_cell.length_b   1.000
_cell.length_c   1.000
_cell.angle_alpha   90.00
_cell.angle_beta   90.00
_cell.angle_gamma   90.00
#
_symmetry.space_group_name_H-M   'P 1'
#
loop_
_entity.id
_entity.type
_entity.pdbx_description
1 polymer ?
#
loop_
_entity_poly.entity_id
_entity_poly.type
_entity_poly.pdbx_seq_one_letter_code
_entity_poly.pdbx_strand_id
1 'polypeptide(L)'
;MSQDEDISRDKSEVPQSNNAFLLRHAITKNFECIAVSVSKEEFLEILTIVKEKPSIGRKLHKAMINELLDGMNDELEGIYQEGSLTAGLTELSKLSEEKDTVNNDEVAWRPPGDVKLHLRSLDAEKIKAESEKLEKWVTEMENENGALIKQLADARAKVRATSDRIAKNLHRAPMVQERLENQVEQLQRLLEALEED
;
A
#
# COMPACT_ATOMS: atom_id res chain seq x y z
N MET A 1 53.53 2.49 30.91
CA MET A 1 52.35 3.31 30.55
C MET A 1 52.34 3.36 29.03
N SER A 2 52.16 2.22 28.37
CA SER A 2 50.89 1.61 27.96
C SER A 2 50.00 2.55 27.17
N GLN A 3 49.82 2.13 25.91
CA GLN A 3 49.01 2.65 24.82
C GLN A 3 47.54 2.79 25.20
N ASP A 4 46.86 3.74 24.55
CA ASP A 4 45.45 3.72 24.14
C ASP A 4 45.40 4.69 22.94
N GLU A 5 45.59 4.23 21.69
CA GLU A 5 44.56 3.69 20.78
C GLU A 5 43.24 4.46 20.84
N ASP A 6 43.13 5.54 20.04
CA ASP A 6 41.82 6.04 19.59
C ASP A 6 41.59 5.50 18.16
N ILE A 7 40.75 4.48 18.13
CA ILE A 7 40.39 3.68 16.97
C ILE A 7 39.55 4.54 16.04
N SER A 8 40.18 4.95 14.93
CA SER A 8 39.49 5.39 13.72
C SER A 8 38.44 4.35 13.37
N ARG A 9 37.18 4.68 13.64
CA ARG A 9 36.01 3.87 13.30
C ARG A 9 35.87 3.88 11.78
N ASP A 10 36.57 2.93 11.17
CA ASP A 10 36.45 2.55 9.77
C ASP A 10 34.98 2.26 9.48
N LYS A 11 34.32 3.22 8.84
CA LYS A 11 33.04 2.98 8.20
C LYS A 11 33.38 2.16 6.96
N SER A 12 33.36 0.85 7.09
CA SER A 12 33.34 -0.05 5.96
C SER A 12 32.07 0.25 5.16
N GLU A 13 32.17 1.18 4.21
CA GLU A 13 31.23 1.32 3.11
C GLU A 13 31.20 -0.05 2.42
N VAL A 14 30.09 -0.76 2.62
CA VAL A 14 29.80 -1.96 1.83
C VAL A 14 29.90 -1.54 0.37
N PRO A 15 30.72 -2.21 -0.46
CA PRO A 15 30.90 -1.80 -1.84
C PRO A 15 29.56 -1.94 -2.52
N GLN A 16 28.92 -0.81 -2.79
CA GLN A 16 27.67 -0.73 -3.53
C GLN A 16 27.87 -1.54 -4.81
N SER A 17 27.13 -2.66 -4.92
CA SER A 17 27.30 -3.61 -6.01
C SER A 17 26.97 -2.91 -7.32
N ASN A 18 28.01 -2.45 -8.02
CA ASN A 18 27.84 -1.70 -9.25
C ASN A 18 27.67 -2.69 -10.41
N ASN A 19 26.48 -3.29 -10.49
CA ASN A 19 26.10 -4.23 -11.55
C ASN A 19 26.35 -3.65 -12.96
N ALA A 20 26.22 -2.34 -13.13
CA ALA A 20 26.56 -1.65 -14.37
C ALA A 20 28.06 -1.69 -14.67
N PHE A 21 28.91 -1.50 -13.66
CA PHE A 21 30.36 -1.65 -13.82
C PHE A 21 30.76 -3.07 -14.22
N LEU A 22 30.17 -4.08 -13.57
CA LEU A 22 30.46 -5.49 -13.89
C LEU A 22 30.05 -5.84 -15.32
N LEU A 23 28.86 -5.42 -15.75
CA LEU A 23 28.38 -5.64 -17.12
C LEU A 23 29.27 -4.92 -18.14
N ARG A 24 29.58 -3.64 -17.89
CA ARG A 24 30.47 -2.85 -18.75
C ARG A 24 31.84 -3.51 -18.88
N HIS A 25 32.43 -3.95 -17.78
CA HIS A 25 33.72 -4.62 -17.76
C HIS A 25 33.67 -5.94 -18.56
N ALA A 26 32.65 -6.76 -18.35
CA ALA A 26 32.48 -8.03 -19.07
C ALA A 26 32.35 -7.83 -20.59
N ILE A 27 31.57 -6.84 -21.02
CA ILE A 27 31.39 -6.54 -22.45
C ILE A 27 32.68 -5.97 -23.06
N THR A 28 33.32 -5.00 -22.40
CA THR A 28 34.58 -4.39 -22.88
C THR A 28 35.66 -5.44 -23.08
N LYS A 29 35.77 -6.42 -22.17
CA LYS A 29 36.71 -7.53 -22.30
C LYS A 29 36.41 -8.40 -23.54
N ASN A 30 35.14 -8.63 -23.85
CA ASN A 30 34.77 -9.35 -25.07
C ASN A 30 35.11 -8.54 -26.32
N PHE A 31 34.93 -7.22 -26.30
CA PHE A 31 35.33 -6.31 -27.37
C PHE A 31 36.84 -6.36 -27.63
N GLU A 32 37.66 -6.39 -26.59
CA GLU A 32 39.10 -6.58 -26.72
C GLU A 32 39.42 -7.92 -27.41
N CYS A 33 38.78 -9.02 -26.99
CA CYS A 33 38.95 -10.33 -27.61
C CYS A 33 38.54 -10.35 -29.10
N ILE A 34 37.45 -9.66 -29.45
CA ILE A 34 36.99 -9.54 -30.84
C ILE A 34 37.98 -8.73 -31.67
N ALA A 35 38.45 -7.59 -31.15
CA ALA A 35 39.36 -6.71 -31.88
C ALA A 35 40.70 -7.41 -32.17
N VAL A 36 41.21 -8.22 -31.23
CA VAL A 36 42.47 -8.96 -31.40
C VAL A 36 42.31 -10.36 -31.99
N SER A 37 41.10 -10.76 -32.38
CA SER A 37 40.80 -12.11 -32.89
C SER A 37 41.59 -12.47 -34.15
N VAL A 38 41.90 -11.47 -34.98
CA VAL A 38 42.77 -11.62 -36.13
C VAL A 38 44.17 -11.19 -35.71
N SER A 39 45.10 -12.15 -35.68
CA SER A 39 46.49 -11.85 -35.39
C SER A 39 47.08 -10.96 -36.49
N LYS A 40 48.12 -10.23 -36.12
CA LYS A 40 48.83 -9.34 -37.05
C LYS A 40 49.44 -10.11 -38.22
N GLU A 41 49.90 -11.33 -37.97
CA GLU A 41 50.50 -12.22 -38.93
C GLU A 41 49.45 -12.71 -39.95
N GLU A 42 48.28 -13.16 -39.47
CA GLU A 42 47.14 -13.53 -40.32
C GLU A 42 46.64 -12.34 -41.15
N PHE A 43 46.56 -11.16 -40.55
CA PHE A 43 46.15 -9.93 -41.26
C PHE A 43 47.08 -9.62 -42.44
N LEU A 44 48.40 -9.73 -42.26
CA LEU A 44 49.39 -9.49 -43.31
C LEU A 44 49.41 -10.59 -44.37
N GLU A 45 49.07 -11.83 -44.01
CA GLU A 45 48.94 -12.94 -44.95
C GLU A 45 47.76 -12.73 -45.90
N ILE A 46 46.61 -12.33 -45.35
CA ILE A 46 45.35 -12.09 -46.07
C ILE A 46 45.45 -10.84 -46.94
N LEU A 47 45.95 -9.72 -46.39
CA LEU A 47 45.99 -8.44 -47.10
C LEU A 47 47.23 -8.33 -48.00
N THR A 48 47.21 -9.05 -49.12
CA THR A 48 48.34 -9.18 -50.05
C THR A 48 48.90 -7.85 -50.58
N ILE A 49 48.07 -6.81 -50.65
CA ILE A 49 48.43 -5.46 -51.12
C ILE A 49 49.53 -4.81 -50.26
N VAL A 50 49.64 -5.16 -48.98
CA VAL A 50 50.66 -4.62 -48.07
C VAL A 50 51.86 -5.55 -47.86
N LYS A 51 51.95 -6.67 -48.58
CA LYS A 51 53.09 -7.62 -48.46
C LYS A 51 54.44 -6.96 -48.74
N GLU A 52 54.51 -6.07 -49.72
CA GLU A 52 55.75 -5.35 -50.08
C GLU A 52 56.12 -4.27 -49.06
N LYS A 53 55.17 -3.83 -48.23
CA LYS A 53 55.35 -2.77 -47.22
C LYS A 53 54.76 -3.21 -45.88
N PRO A 54 55.38 -4.20 -45.21
CA PRO A 54 54.85 -4.76 -43.98
C PRO A 54 54.71 -3.71 -42.88
N SER A 55 55.57 -2.68 -42.84
CA SER A 55 55.46 -1.57 -41.89
C SER A 55 54.13 -0.81 -41.99
N ILE A 56 53.57 -0.67 -43.20
CA ILE A 56 52.26 -0.04 -43.44
C ILE A 56 51.15 -1.00 -43.00
N GLY A 57 51.24 -2.28 -43.36
CA GLY A 57 50.26 -3.28 -42.92
C GLY A 57 50.17 -3.40 -41.40
N ARG A 58 51.28 -3.30 -40.68
CA ARG A 58 51.30 -3.27 -39.20
C ARG A 58 50.60 -2.05 -38.62
N LYS A 59 50.81 -0.87 -39.23
CA LYS A 59 50.12 0.36 -38.82
C LYS A 59 48.63 0.28 -39.08
N LEU A 60 48.24 -0.31 -40.21
CA LEU A 60 46.85 -0.50 -40.60
C LEU A 60 46.13 -1.48 -39.66
N HIS A 61 46.74 -2.62 -39.32
CA HIS A 61 46.19 -3.57 -38.35
C HIS A 61 45.96 -2.92 -36.99
N LYS A 62 46.95 -2.16 -36.50
CA LYS A 62 46.80 -1.41 -35.24
C LYS A 62 45.69 -0.35 -35.30
N ALA A 63 45.60 0.38 -36.41
CA ALA A 63 44.54 1.37 -36.61
C ALA A 63 43.16 0.71 -36.63
N MET A 64 43.03 -0.43 -37.32
CA MET A 64 41.80 -1.21 -37.38
C MET A 64 41.36 -1.69 -36.00
N ILE A 65 42.28 -2.23 -35.19
CA ILE A 65 41.98 -2.66 -33.81
C ILE A 65 41.46 -1.50 -32.97
N ASN A 66 42.17 -0.36 -33.00
CA ASN A 66 41.80 0.79 -32.20
C ASN A 66 40.44 1.35 -32.63
N GLU A 67 40.23 1.58 -33.92
CA GLU A 67 38.97 2.11 -34.46
C GLU A 67 37.78 1.20 -34.12
N LEU A 68 37.99 -0.12 -34.26
CA LEU A 68 36.95 -1.10 -33.95
C LEU A 68 36.62 -1.10 -32.45
N LEU A 69 37.63 -1.07 -31.59
CA LEU A 69 37.45 -1.05 -30.14
C LEU A 69 36.78 0.25 -29.68
N ASP A 70 37.23 1.39 -30.19
CA ASP A 70 36.68 2.72 -29.87
C ASP A 70 35.21 2.78 -30.33
N GLY A 71 34.90 2.36 -31.56
CA GLY A 71 33.54 2.33 -32.09
C GLY A 71 32.61 1.41 -31.30
N MET A 72 33.05 0.20 -30.93
CA MET A 72 32.23 -0.71 -30.11
C MET A 72 31.99 -0.16 -28.70
N ASN A 73 32.98 0.51 -28.10
CA ASN A 73 32.82 1.14 -26.79
C ASN A 73 31.90 2.36 -26.83
N ASP A 74 31.98 3.18 -27.88
CA ASP A 74 31.11 4.33 -28.08
C ASP A 74 29.64 3.89 -28.24
N GLU A 75 29.38 2.83 -29.01
CA GLU A 75 28.05 2.21 -29.12
C GLU A 75 27.56 1.65 -27.79
N LEU A 76 28.45 1.01 -27.01
CA LEU A 76 28.10 0.54 -25.67
C LEU A 76 27.70 1.69 -24.74
N GLU A 77 28.44 2.81 -24.76
CA GLU A 77 28.05 4.00 -24.00
C GLU A 77 26.71 4.58 -24.49
N GLY A 78 26.45 4.53 -25.80
CA GLY A 78 25.16 4.83 -26.41
C GLY A 78 24.03 4.00 -25.80
N ILE A 79 24.19 2.68 -25.71
CA ILE A 79 23.21 1.76 -25.09
C ILE A 79 22.98 2.10 -23.61
N TYR A 80 24.05 2.43 -22.87
CA TYR A 80 23.92 2.84 -21.47
C TYR A 80 23.13 4.14 -21.31
N GLN A 81 23.21 5.05 -22.28
CA GLN A 81 22.49 6.33 -22.29
C GLN A 81 21.05 6.19 -22.81
N GLU A 82 20.81 5.45 -23.90
CA GLU A 82 19.53 5.39 -24.63
C GLU A 82 18.40 4.72 -23.82
N GLY A 83 18.73 3.88 -22.84
CA GLY A 83 17.75 3.17 -22.00
C GLY A 83 17.79 3.51 -20.52
N SER A 84 18.58 4.49 -20.09
CA SER A 84 18.92 4.71 -18.66
C SER A 84 19.32 3.40 -17.96
N LEU A 85 20.07 2.54 -18.65
CA LEU A 85 20.44 1.21 -18.15
C LEU A 85 21.23 1.32 -16.83
N THR A 86 22.03 2.39 -16.69
CA THR A 86 22.73 2.72 -15.46
C THR A 86 21.77 2.95 -14.29
N ALA A 87 20.67 3.68 -14.49
CA ALA A 87 19.65 3.91 -13.47
C ALA A 87 18.94 2.61 -13.10
N GLY A 88 18.51 1.82 -14.09
CA GLY A 88 17.84 0.54 -13.86
C GLY A 88 18.71 -0.47 -13.11
N LEU A 89 19.99 -0.59 -13.46
CA LEU A 89 20.93 -1.46 -12.75
C LEU A 89 21.25 -0.95 -11.34
N THR A 90 21.27 0.36 -11.13
CA THR A 90 21.47 0.96 -9.80
C THR A 90 20.24 0.72 -8.91
N GLU A 91 19.04 0.88 -9.46
CA GLU A 91 17.78 0.58 -8.75
C GLU A 91 17.68 -0.90 -8.40
N LEU A 92 18.07 -1.79 -9.33
CA LEU A 92 18.13 -3.23 -9.08
C LEU A 92 19.08 -3.57 -7.91
N SER A 93 20.26 -2.93 -7.85
CA SER A 93 21.19 -3.11 -6.74
C SER A 93 20.57 -2.67 -5.41
N LYS A 94 19.89 -1.52 -5.37
CA LYS A 94 19.18 -1.04 -4.17
C LYS A 94 18.11 -2.02 -3.70
N LEU A 95 17.26 -2.49 -4.62
CA LEU A 95 16.20 -3.45 -4.31
C LEU A 95 16.76 -4.80 -3.80
N SER A 96 17.93 -5.21 -4.31
CA SER A 96 18.62 -6.41 -3.80
C SER A 96 19.12 -6.21 -2.38
N GLU A 97 19.78 -5.07 -2.10
CA GLU A 97 20.28 -4.72 -0.77
C GLU A 97 19.13 -4.61 0.24
N GLU A 98 18.01 -3.97 -0.14
CA GLU A 98 16.80 -3.89 0.69
C GLU A 98 16.24 -5.27 1.03
N LYS A 99 16.24 -6.21 0.07
CA LYS A 99 15.76 -7.57 0.28
C LYS A 99 16.66 -8.34 1.27
N ASP A 100 17.98 -8.18 1.18
CA ASP A 100 18.91 -8.85 2.10
C ASP A 100 18.79 -8.36 3.55
N THR A 101 18.25 -7.16 3.77
CA THR A 101 17.92 -6.67 5.12
C THR A 101 16.63 -7.26 5.70
N VAL A 102 15.75 -7.79 4.84
CA VAL A 102 14.51 -8.47 5.24
C VAL A 102 14.81 -9.97 5.26
N ASN A 103 15.19 -10.49 6.43
CA ASN A 103 15.40 -11.92 6.69
C ASN A 103 14.19 -12.76 6.27
N ASN A 104 14.13 -13.14 5.00
CA ASN A 104 13.14 -14.05 4.46
C ASN A 104 13.85 -14.96 3.45
N ASP A 105 14.23 -16.15 3.91
CA ASP A 105 14.56 -17.31 3.07
C ASP A 105 13.36 -17.79 2.23
N GLU A 106 12.23 -17.07 2.29
CA GLU A 106 11.02 -17.37 1.54
C GLU A 106 11.17 -16.98 0.06
N VAL A 107 10.65 -17.86 -0.79
CA VAL A 107 10.58 -17.63 -2.23
C VAL A 107 9.70 -16.40 -2.48
N ALA A 108 10.32 -15.32 -2.96
CA ALA A 108 9.61 -14.10 -3.32
C ALA A 108 8.48 -14.40 -4.32
N TRP A 109 7.31 -13.79 -4.10
CA TRP A 109 6.16 -13.96 -4.97
C TRP A 109 6.50 -13.66 -6.43
N ARG A 110 5.92 -14.44 -7.35
CA ARG A 110 6.05 -14.26 -8.80
C ARG A 110 4.65 -14.24 -9.43
N PRO A 111 4.42 -13.44 -10.48
CA PRO A 111 3.12 -13.40 -11.14
C PRO A 111 2.69 -14.79 -11.61
N PRO A 112 1.49 -15.27 -11.22
CA PRO A 112 1.04 -16.64 -11.50
C PRO A 112 0.55 -16.84 -12.95
N GLY A 113 0.70 -15.84 -13.83
CA GLY A 113 0.17 -15.86 -15.20
C GLY A 113 -1.33 -15.57 -15.30
N ASP A 114 -2.08 -15.63 -14.21
CA ASP A 114 -3.47 -15.16 -14.14
C ASP A 114 -3.54 -13.70 -13.68
N VAL A 115 -3.94 -12.83 -14.60
CA VAL A 115 -4.10 -11.38 -14.38
C VAL A 115 -5.11 -11.09 -13.26
N LYS A 116 -6.16 -11.90 -13.11
CA LYS A 116 -7.18 -11.68 -12.07
C LYS A 116 -6.61 -11.87 -10.67
N LEU A 117 -5.72 -12.84 -10.48
CA LEU A 117 -5.03 -13.05 -9.21
C LEU A 117 -4.03 -11.93 -8.93
N HIS A 118 -3.35 -11.42 -9.96
CA HIS A 118 -2.41 -10.31 -9.81
C HIS A 118 -3.09 -8.98 -9.46
N LEU A 119 -4.23 -8.65 -10.09
CA LEU A 119 -4.94 -7.40 -9.81
C LEU A 119 -5.55 -7.38 -8.41
N ARG A 120 -6.00 -8.54 -7.90
CA ARG A 120 -6.56 -8.64 -6.54
C ARG A 120 -5.58 -8.25 -5.45
N SER A 121 -4.27 -8.47 -5.62
CA SER A 121 -3.28 -8.10 -4.60
C SER A 121 -3.01 -6.60 -4.57
N LEU A 122 -3.07 -5.91 -5.72
CA LEU A 122 -2.87 -4.46 -5.81
C LEU A 122 -4.01 -3.69 -5.15
N ASP A 123 -5.26 -4.12 -5.39
CA ASP A 123 -6.43 -3.47 -4.81
C ASP A 123 -6.71 -3.89 -3.36
N ALA A 124 -6.01 -4.91 -2.85
CA ALA A 124 -6.30 -5.51 -1.55
C ALA A 124 -6.24 -4.49 -0.40
N GLU A 125 -5.23 -3.63 -0.38
CA GLU A 125 -5.08 -2.61 0.67
C GLU A 125 -6.21 -1.57 0.61
N LYS A 126 -6.58 -1.13 -0.60
CA LYS A 126 -7.68 -0.19 -0.80
C LYS A 126 -9.02 -0.79 -0.41
N ILE A 127 -9.28 -2.04 -0.81
CA ILE A 127 -10.49 -2.77 -0.43
C ILE A 127 -10.55 -2.93 1.09
N LYS A 128 -9.43 -3.26 1.74
CA LYS A 128 -9.34 -3.38 3.20
C LYS A 128 -9.67 -2.05 3.88
N ALA A 129 -9.06 -0.94 3.46
CA ALA A 129 -9.30 0.38 4.04
C ALA A 129 -10.77 0.82 3.93
N GLU A 130 -11.39 0.61 2.76
CA GLU A 130 -12.82 0.93 2.58
C GLU A 130 -13.73 -0.01 3.37
N SER A 131 -13.37 -1.28 3.50
CA SER A 131 -14.13 -2.24 4.31
C SER A 131 -14.14 -1.86 5.79
N GLU A 132 -12.97 -1.51 6.35
CA GLU A 132 -12.83 -1.06 7.74
C GLU A 132 -13.62 0.24 7.99
N LYS A 133 -13.66 1.15 7.00
CA LYS A 133 -14.46 2.38 7.09
C LYS A 133 -15.95 2.08 7.11
N LEU A 134 -16.41 1.18 6.24
CA LEU A 134 -17.81 0.78 6.17
C LEU A 134 -18.26 0.07 7.46
N GLU A 135 -17.41 -0.79 8.02
CA GLU A 135 -17.67 -1.48 9.28
C GLU A 135 -17.87 -0.48 10.43
N LYS A 136 -17.03 0.56 10.52
CA LYS A 136 -17.20 1.64 11.51
C LYS A 136 -18.53 2.37 11.34
N TRP A 137 -18.93 2.67 10.11
CA TRP A 137 -20.21 3.33 9.83
C TRP A 137 -21.42 2.48 10.21
N VAL A 138 -21.38 1.20 9.88
CA VAL A 138 -22.47 0.26 10.21
C VAL A 138 -22.60 0.11 11.73
N THR A 139 -21.49 -0.09 12.42
CA THR A 139 -21.50 -0.23 13.90
C THR A 139 -21.99 1.03 14.61
N GLU A 140 -21.64 2.22 14.13
CA GLU A 140 -22.16 3.49 14.66
C GLU A 140 -23.68 3.58 14.47
N MET A 141 -24.17 3.29 13.27
CA MET A 141 -25.60 3.32 12.95
C MET A 141 -26.41 2.28 13.75
N GLU A 142 -25.88 1.08 13.95
CA GLU A 142 -26.50 0.04 14.78
C GLU A 142 -26.61 0.47 16.24
N ASN A 143 -25.57 1.12 16.77
CA ASN A 143 -25.57 1.65 18.13
C ASN A 143 -26.61 2.76 18.32
N GLU A 144 -26.67 3.71 17.38
CA GLU A 144 -27.68 4.78 17.39
C GLU A 144 -29.10 4.22 17.33
N ASN A 145 -29.34 3.27 16.42
CA ASN A 145 -30.66 2.64 16.28
C ASN A 145 -31.03 1.86 17.55
N GLY A 146 -30.07 1.16 18.17
CA GLY A 146 -30.26 0.51 19.46
C GLY A 146 -30.66 1.48 20.57
N ALA A 147 -30.05 2.67 20.61
CA ALA A 147 -30.42 3.73 21.55
C ALA A 147 -31.83 4.27 21.28
N LEU A 148 -32.18 4.51 20.03
CA LEU A 148 -33.51 4.99 19.62
C LEU A 148 -34.62 3.99 19.95
N ILE A 149 -34.39 2.69 19.74
CA ILE A 149 -35.35 1.63 20.08
C ILE A 149 -35.64 1.64 21.59
N LYS A 150 -34.60 1.79 22.43
CA LYS A 150 -34.77 1.89 23.88
C LYS A 150 -35.60 3.11 24.27
N GLN A 151 -35.27 4.29 23.72
CA GLN A 151 -36.03 5.51 23.96
C GLN A 151 -37.50 5.39 23.53
N LEU A 152 -37.75 4.76 22.38
CA LEU A 152 -39.09 4.53 21.88
C LEU A 152 -39.87 3.55 22.78
N ALA A 153 -39.24 2.49 23.27
CA ALA A 153 -39.84 1.56 24.21
C ALA A 153 -40.24 2.25 25.52
N ASP A 154 -39.36 3.09 26.08
CA ASP A 154 -39.62 3.87 27.28
C ASP A 154 -40.77 4.87 27.08
N ALA A 155 -40.77 5.57 25.94
CA ALA A 155 -41.85 6.50 25.59
C ALA A 155 -43.20 5.77 25.46
N ARG A 156 -43.23 4.62 24.77
CA ARG A 156 -44.44 3.78 24.65
C ARG A 156 -44.92 3.28 26.01
N ALA A 157 -44.01 2.90 26.91
CA ALA A 157 -44.36 2.48 28.27
C ALA A 157 -45.00 3.62 29.07
N LYS A 158 -44.46 4.85 28.98
CA LYS A 158 -45.05 6.05 29.61
C LYS A 158 -46.45 6.37 29.06
N VAL A 159 -46.64 6.28 27.74
CA VAL A 159 -47.95 6.48 27.10
C VAL A 159 -48.96 5.43 27.58
N ARG A 160 -48.57 4.15 27.67
CA ARG A 160 -49.45 3.11 28.21
C ARG A 160 -49.82 3.38 29.66
N ALA A 161 -48.84 3.69 30.51
CA ALA A 161 -49.09 3.97 31.93
C ALA A 161 -50.02 5.18 32.15
N THR A 162 -49.87 6.23 31.34
CA THR A 162 -50.75 7.41 31.39
C THR A 162 -52.15 7.08 30.88
N SER A 163 -52.27 6.35 29.77
CA SER A 163 -53.54 5.85 29.23
C SER A 163 -54.29 5.00 30.26
N ASP A 164 -53.61 4.07 30.93
CA ASP A 164 -54.22 3.23 31.97
C ASP A 164 -54.71 4.06 33.17
N ARG A 165 -53.97 5.12 33.53
CA ARG A 165 -54.36 6.06 34.59
C ARG A 165 -55.62 6.84 34.21
N ILE A 166 -55.68 7.33 32.98
CA ILE A 166 -56.84 8.02 32.43
C ILE A 166 -58.05 7.08 32.41
N ALA A 167 -57.90 5.85 31.91
CA ALA A 167 -58.96 4.85 31.88
C ALA A 167 -59.52 4.54 33.28
N LYS A 168 -58.64 4.36 34.28
CA LYS A 168 -59.04 4.16 35.68
C LYS A 168 -59.81 5.36 36.25
N ASN A 169 -59.35 6.58 35.96
CA ASN A 169 -60.02 7.80 36.41
C ASN A 169 -61.38 7.98 35.73
N LEU A 170 -61.47 7.74 34.42
CA LEU A 170 -62.72 7.77 33.67
C LEU A 170 -63.72 6.72 34.16
N HIS A 171 -63.25 5.54 34.57
CA HIS A 171 -64.12 4.53 35.17
C HIS A 171 -64.61 4.92 36.58
N ARG A 172 -63.77 5.59 37.38
CA ARG A 172 -64.10 6.00 38.75
C ARG A 172 -64.97 7.26 38.82
N ALA A 173 -64.79 8.21 37.89
CA ALA A 173 -65.45 9.50 37.94
C ALA A 173 -66.99 9.42 38.00
N PRO A 174 -67.68 8.59 37.19
CA PRO A 174 -69.13 8.45 37.26
C PRO A 174 -69.62 7.96 38.62
N MET A 175 -68.93 6.99 39.24
CA MET A 175 -69.31 6.48 40.56
C MET A 175 -69.19 7.54 41.66
N VAL A 176 -68.17 8.40 41.57
CA VAL A 176 -68.01 9.52 42.51
C VAL A 176 -69.05 10.59 42.26
N GLN A 177 -69.35 10.89 40.99
CA GLN A 177 -70.38 11.83 40.60
C GLN A 177 -71.75 11.40 41.12
N GLU A 178 -72.18 10.16 40.84
CA GLU A 178 -73.45 9.61 41.30
C GLU A 178 -73.56 9.65 42.84
N ARG A 179 -72.47 9.33 43.55
CA ARG A 179 -72.46 9.43 45.02
C ARG A 179 -72.68 10.88 45.49
N LEU A 180 -72.03 11.85 44.86
CA LEU A 180 -72.17 13.27 45.22
C LEU A 180 -73.58 13.78 44.90
N GLU A 181 -74.13 13.41 43.74
CA GLU A 181 -75.50 13.73 43.34
C GLU A 181 -76.50 13.20 44.38
N ASN A 182 -76.36 11.93 44.78
CA ASN A 182 -77.18 11.34 45.85
C ASN A 182 -77.06 12.08 47.19
N GLN A 183 -75.86 12.53 47.57
CA GLN A 183 -75.66 13.30 48.80
C GLN A 183 -76.31 14.69 48.73
N VAL A 184 -76.23 15.36 47.58
CA VAL A 184 -76.89 16.65 47.36
C VAL A 184 -78.40 16.50 47.45
N GLU A 185 -78.99 15.48 46.81
CA GLU A 185 -80.43 15.21 46.91
C GLU A 185 -80.88 14.97 48.35
N GLN A 186 -80.10 14.21 49.13
CA GLN A 186 -80.41 13.97 50.55
C GLN A 186 -80.40 15.27 51.35
N LEU A 187 -79.41 16.13 51.14
CA LEU A 187 -79.33 17.42 51.82
C LEU A 187 -80.47 18.36 51.42
N GLN A 188 -80.86 18.36 50.14
CA GLN A 188 -82.01 19.14 49.66
C GLN A 188 -83.30 18.70 50.34
N ARG A 189 -83.56 17.39 50.44
CA ARG A 189 -84.74 16.88 51.16
C ARG A 189 -84.76 17.26 52.63
N LEU A 190 -83.59 17.26 53.28
CA LEU A 190 -83.48 17.68 54.69
C LEU A 190 -83.72 19.18 54.86
N LEU A 191 -83.29 20.01 53.91
CA LEU A 191 -83.56 21.45 53.91
C LEU A 191 -85.05 21.74 53.68
N GLU A 192 -85.68 21.08 52.70
CA GLU A 192 -87.12 21.20 52.44
C GLU A 192 -87.95 20.81 53.68
N ALA A 193 -87.57 19.73 54.36
CA ALA A 193 -88.22 19.31 55.61
C ALA A 193 -88.03 20.28 56.79
N LEU A 194 -87.01 21.14 56.76
CA LEU A 194 -86.79 22.19 57.76
C LEU A 194 -87.50 23.51 57.41
N GLU A 195 -87.93 23.69 56.16
CA GLU A 195 -88.69 24.86 55.70
C GLU A 195 -90.22 24.66 55.82
N GLU A 196 -90.70 23.42 56.01
CA GLU A 196 -92.12 23.07 56.19
C GLU A 196 -92.60 23.01 57.67
N ASP A 197 -91.71 23.24 58.65
CA ASP A 197 -92.00 23.42 60.09
C ASP A 197 -92.01 24.91 60.50
#